data_AF-A0A7Y4L171-F1
#
_entry.id   AF-A0A7Y4L171-F1
#
_cell.length_a   1.000
_cell.length_b   1.000
_cell.length_c   1.000
_cell.angle_alpha   90.00
_cell.angle_beta   90.00
_cell.angle_gamma   90.00
#
_symmetry.space_group_name_H-M   'P 1'
#
loop_
_entity.id
_entity.type
_entity.pdbx_description
1 polymer ?
#
loop_
_entity_poly.entity_id
_entity_poly.type
_entity_poly.pdbx_seq_one_letter_code
_entity_poly.pdbx_strand_id
1 'polypeptide(L)'
;MTQYFVYGRDAAGSGELKGRLTPEHWAFMDRYAEALIARGPTLTDDGEATTGSLHIVDLPDVQAARSFAYDETYYQAGVFESVQLTRIRNHTPGTMWDFANAVDSYHRYLVLTTDAPQAITSPHVILAGDLLALDADEHLGRALLVEAPTAEAAADLAQAALADVHPWTFGGRR
;
A
#
# COMPACT_ATOMS: atom_id res chain seq x y z
N MET A 1 -16.39 -10.36 -4.32
CA MET A 1 -15.48 -9.55 -3.49
C MET A 1 -14.08 -10.08 -3.75
N THR A 2 -13.20 -9.19 -4.19
CA THR A 2 -11.82 -9.44 -4.60
C THR A 2 -10.99 -8.31 -4.06
N GLN A 3 -9.82 -8.64 -3.52
CA GLN A 3 -8.93 -7.66 -2.93
C GLN A 3 -7.99 -7.12 -4.00
N TYR A 4 -7.78 -5.80 -3.97
CA TYR A 4 -6.95 -5.09 -4.92
C TYR A 4 -5.86 -4.33 -4.18
N PHE A 5 -4.66 -4.35 -4.75
CA PHE A 5 -3.53 -3.53 -4.35
C PHE A 5 -3.48 -2.32 -5.30
N VAL A 6 -3.52 -1.12 -4.71
CA VAL A 6 -3.47 0.15 -5.44
C VAL A 6 -2.37 1.01 -4.85
N TYR A 7 -1.32 1.26 -5.62
CA TYR A 7 -0.22 2.12 -5.20
C TYR A 7 0.00 3.25 -6.20
N GLY A 8 -0.40 4.46 -5.80
CA GLY A 8 -0.11 5.69 -6.52
C GLY A 8 1.24 6.26 -6.08
N ARG A 9 2.14 6.51 -7.02
CA ARG A 9 3.42 7.18 -6.77
C ARG A 9 3.28 8.65 -7.11
N ASP A 10 3.69 9.52 -6.19
CA ASP A 10 3.56 10.97 -6.36
C ASP A 10 4.50 11.46 -7.46
N ALA A 11 4.02 12.38 -8.30
CA ALA A 11 4.86 13.08 -9.26
C ALA A 11 5.83 14.03 -8.54
N ALA A 12 7.03 14.21 -9.10
CA ALA A 12 8.01 15.15 -8.56
C ALA A 12 7.41 16.58 -8.45
N GLY A 13 7.53 17.19 -7.27
CA GLY A 13 7.02 18.55 -7.01
C GLY A 13 5.51 18.65 -6.76
N SER A 14 4.78 17.53 -6.68
CA SER A 14 3.32 17.53 -6.45
C SER A 14 2.89 17.80 -5.01
N GLY A 15 3.82 17.90 -4.05
CA GLY A 15 3.53 17.96 -2.62
C GLY A 15 2.57 19.08 -2.19
N GLU A 16 2.73 20.30 -2.71
CA GLU A 16 1.81 21.41 -2.42
C GLU A 16 0.40 21.12 -2.95
N LEU A 17 0.30 20.63 -4.18
CA LEU A 17 -0.98 20.25 -4.79
C LEU A 17 -1.67 19.14 -3.99
N LYS A 18 -0.91 18.11 -3.59
CA LYS A 18 -1.39 17.00 -2.77
C LYS A 18 -1.93 17.48 -1.43
N GLY A 19 -1.20 18.36 -0.74
CA GLY A 19 -1.64 18.94 0.53
C GLY A 19 -2.96 19.71 0.40
N ARG A 20 -3.14 20.49 -0.67
CA ARG A 20 -4.41 21.21 -0.92
C ARG A 20 -5.58 20.27 -1.20
N LEU A 21 -5.35 19.15 -1.87
CA LEU A 21 -6.37 18.17 -2.27
C LEU A 21 -6.61 17.06 -1.24
N THR A 22 -5.87 17.07 -0.13
CA THR A 22 -5.97 16.05 0.92
C THR A 22 -7.39 15.90 1.49
N PRO A 23 -8.14 16.98 1.79
CA PRO A 23 -9.52 16.87 2.27
C PRO A 23 -10.44 16.14 1.28
N GLU A 24 -10.35 16.45 -0.02
CA GLU A 24 -11.14 15.82 -1.08
C GLU A 24 -10.75 14.36 -1.28
N HIS A 25 -9.45 14.06 -1.25
CA HIS A 25 -8.96 12.69 -1.26
C HIS A 25 -9.52 11.89 -0.07
N TRP A 26 -9.53 12.46 1.14
CA TRP A 26 -10.13 11.80 2.29
C TRP A 26 -11.63 11.58 2.13
N ALA A 27 -12.37 12.59 1.66
CA ALA A 27 -13.80 12.46 1.40
C ALA A 27 -14.11 11.38 0.35
N PHE A 28 -13.26 11.22 -0.67
CA PHE A 28 -13.37 10.12 -1.61
C PHE A 28 -13.17 8.77 -0.92
N MET A 29 -12.11 8.64 -0.09
CA MET A 29 -11.75 7.40 0.60
C MET A 29 -12.77 6.98 1.67
N ASP A 30 -13.48 7.94 2.28
CA ASP A 30 -14.53 7.64 3.28
C ASP A 30 -15.65 6.78 2.69
N ARG A 31 -15.91 6.86 1.38
CA ARG A 31 -16.91 6.04 0.68
C ARG A 31 -16.53 4.55 0.63
N TYR A 32 -15.26 4.24 0.89
CA TYR A 32 -14.71 2.89 0.88
C TYR A 32 -14.23 2.46 2.27
N ALA A 33 -14.59 3.20 3.34
CA ALA A 33 -14.08 2.95 4.69
C ALA A 33 -14.29 1.49 5.15
N GLU A 34 -15.45 0.90 4.87
CA GLU A 34 -15.77 -0.49 5.23
C GLU A 34 -15.04 -1.54 4.37
N ALA A 35 -14.59 -1.16 3.18
CA ALA A 35 -13.91 -2.04 2.21
C ALA A 35 -12.38 -2.00 2.33
N LEU A 36 -11.83 -0.97 2.97
CA LEU A 36 -10.39 -0.80 3.13
C LEU A 36 -9.85 -1.87 4.08
N ILE A 37 -8.74 -2.49 3.70
CA ILE A 37 -7.99 -3.49 4.48
C ILE A 37 -6.72 -2.86 5.01
N ALA A 38 -6.01 -2.10 4.17
CA ALA A 38 -4.85 -1.32 4.57
C ALA A 38 -4.80 -0.02 3.76
N ARG A 39 -4.24 1.03 4.35
CA ARG A 39 -4.00 2.30 3.65
C ARG A 39 -2.88 3.09 4.29
N GLY A 40 -2.22 3.92 3.51
CA GLY A 40 -1.28 4.89 4.05
C GLY A 40 -0.36 5.52 3.01
N PRO A 41 0.20 6.69 3.32
CA PRO A 41 1.22 7.28 2.47
C PRO A 41 2.51 6.47 2.56
N THR A 42 3.19 6.30 1.43
CA THR A 42 4.64 6.09 1.45
C THR A 42 5.31 7.45 1.66
N LEU A 43 6.51 7.44 2.23
CA LEU A 43 7.21 8.63 2.68
C LEU A 43 8.63 8.70 2.10
N THR A 44 9.25 9.86 2.23
CA THR A 44 10.71 10.03 2.13
C THR A 44 11.41 9.33 3.30
N ASP A 45 12.71 9.07 3.18
CA ASP A 45 13.51 8.39 4.22
C ASP A 45 13.52 9.13 5.56
N ASP A 46 13.42 10.46 5.53
CA ASP A 46 13.29 11.30 6.73
C ASP A 46 11.86 11.35 7.30
N GLY A 47 10.88 10.81 6.58
CA GLY A 47 9.47 10.80 6.98
C GLY A 47 8.75 12.14 6.83
N GLU A 48 9.40 13.18 6.32
CA GLU A 48 8.90 14.56 6.30
C GLU A 48 7.92 14.82 5.15
N ALA A 49 8.03 14.06 4.05
CA ALA A 49 7.17 14.22 2.88
C ALA A 49 6.59 12.88 2.41
N THR A 50 5.41 12.93 1.80
CA THR A 50 4.84 11.74 1.15
C THR A 50 5.46 11.54 -0.23
N THR A 51 5.65 10.28 -0.60
CA THR A 51 6.12 9.85 -1.93
C THR A 51 5.05 9.07 -2.70
N GLY A 52 3.90 8.81 -2.08
CA GLY A 52 2.82 8.07 -2.70
C GLY A 52 1.65 7.80 -1.77
N SER A 53 0.77 6.90 -2.18
CA SER A 53 -0.36 6.41 -1.39
C SER A 53 -0.68 4.97 -1.74
N LEU A 54 -0.62 4.12 -0.74
CA LEU A 54 -0.99 2.72 -0.80
C LEU A 54 -2.41 2.52 -0.28
N HIS A 55 -3.17 1.69 -0.98
CA HIS A 55 -4.44 1.14 -0.53
C HIS A 55 -4.52 -0.35 -0.86
N ILE A 56 -5.02 -1.14 0.09
CA ILE A 56 -5.50 -2.49 -0.12
C ILE A 56 -6.98 -2.48 0.22
N VAL A 57 -7.83 -2.88 -0.74
CA VAL A 57 -9.28 -2.68 -0.67
C VAL A 57 -10.02 -3.89 -1.25
N ASP A 58 -11.10 -4.31 -0.59
CA ASP A 58 -11.99 -5.38 -1.06
C ASP A 58 -13.16 -4.80 -1.87
N LEU A 59 -13.24 -5.15 -3.15
CA LEU A 59 -14.19 -4.57 -4.10
C LEU A 59 -14.94 -5.67 -4.86
N PRO A 60 -16.14 -5.38 -5.41
CA PRO A 60 -16.95 -6.40 -6.07
C PRO A 60 -16.28 -6.98 -7.32
N ASP A 61 -15.59 -6.13 -8.10
CA ASP A 61 -15.00 -6.49 -9.39
C ASP A 61 -13.89 -5.51 -9.83
N VAL A 62 -13.28 -5.81 -10.99
CA VAL A 62 -12.19 -5.01 -11.57
C VAL A 62 -12.65 -3.62 -12.03
N GLN A 63 -13.92 -3.44 -12.39
CA GLN A 63 -14.44 -2.14 -12.79
C GLN A 63 -14.50 -1.21 -11.57
N ALA A 64 -15.00 -1.71 -10.43
CA ALA A 64 -14.96 -0.99 -9.17
C ALA A 64 -13.52 -0.65 -8.74
N ALA A 65 -12.57 -1.56 -8.95
CA ALA A 65 -11.16 -1.33 -8.67
C ALA A 65 -10.55 -0.23 -9.56
N ARG A 66 -10.91 -0.19 -10.84
CA ARG A 66 -10.53 0.90 -11.75
C ARG A 66 -11.11 2.24 -11.31
N SER A 67 -12.39 2.29 -10.93
CA SER A 67 -13.00 3.50 -10.38
C SER A 67 -12.32 3.95 -9.09
N PHE A 68 -12.00 3.03 -8.18
CA PHE A 68 -11.26 3.36 -6.97
C PHE A 68 -9.89 3.96 -7.27
N ALA A 69 -9.15 3.38 -8.21
CA ALA A 69 -7.78 3.78 -8.54
C ALA A 69 -7.69 5.07 -9.37
N TYR A 70 -8.65 5.30 -10.26
CA TYR A 70 -8.56 6.35 -11.27
C TYR A 70 -9.59 7.46 -11.11
N ASP A 71 -10.73 7.26 -10.44
CA ASP A 71 -11.70 8.35 -10.23
C ASP A 71 -11.36 9.21 -9.00
N GLU A 72 -10.30 8.85 -8.26
CA GLU A 72 -9.88 9.55 -7.05
C GLU A 72 -9.11 10.85 -7.33
N THR A 73 -9.20 11.78 -6.38
CA THR A 73 -8.80 13.18 -6.56
C THR A 73 -7.32 13.35 -6.93
N TYR A 74 -6.41 12.57 -6.33
CA TYR A 74 -4.98 12.73 -6.59
C TYR A 74 -4.61 12.31 -8.02
N TYR A 75 -5.12 11.19 -8.51
CA TYR A 75 -4.92 10.72 -9.88
C TYR A 75 -5.51 11.71 -10.88
N GLN A 76 -6.77 12.13 -10.69
CA GLN A 76 -7.44 13.07 -11.59
C GLN A 76 -6.73 14.43 -11.68
N ALA A 77 -6.09 14.86 -10.59
CA ALA A 77 -5.35 16.12 -10.53
C ALA A 77 -3.87 16.01 -10.97
N GLY A 78 -3.39 14.81 -11.32
CA GLY A 78 -1.99 14.59 -11.70
C GLY A 78 -1.01 14.64 -10.52
N VAL A 79 -1.49 14.44 -9.29
CA VAL A 79 -0.61 14.25 -8.12
C VAL A 79 0.14 12.93 -8.26
N PHE A 80 -0.50 11.89 -8.78
CA PHE A 80 0.18 10.63 -9.09
C PHE A 80 0.77 10.65 -10.49
N GLU A 81 2.07 10.37 -10.61
CA GLU A 81 2.71 10.12 -11.91
C GLU A 81 2.39 8.73 -12.46
N SER A 82 2.16 7.77 -11.57
CA SER A 82 1.83 6.39 -11.92
C SER A 82 0.96 5.74 -10.85
N VAL A 83 0.14 4.78 -11.28
CA VAL A 83 -0.69 3.96 -10.41
C VAL A 83 -0.49 2.50 -10.77
N GLN A 84 -0.08 1.71 -9.80
CA GLN A 84 -0.06 0.25 -9.90
C GLN A 84 -1.39 -0.29 -9.36
N LEU A 85 -2.16 -0.94 -10.22
CA LEU A 85 -3.41 -1.61 -9.87
C LEU A 85 -3.29 -3.11 -10.20
N THR A 86 -3.31 -3.94 -9.17
CA THR A 86 -3.24 -5.41 -9.30
C THR A 86 -4.26 -6.06 -8.37
N ARG A 87 -4.58 -7.34 -8.61
CA ARG A 87 -5.24 -8.14 -7.57
C ARG A 87 -4.21 -8.48 -6.51
N ILE A 88 -4.66 -8.69 -5.28
CA ILE A 88 -3.82 -9.24 -4.22
C ILE A 88 -4.50 -10.45 -3.60
N ARG A 89 -3.74 -11.54 -3.51
CA ARG A 89 -4.11 -12.67 -2.65
C ARG A 89 -3.47 -12.44 -1.29
N ASN A 90 -4.24 -11.89 -0.36
CA ASN A 90 -3.79 -11.62 1.00
C ASN A 90 -3.70 -12.92 1.81
N HIS A 91 -2.56 -13.12 2.46
CA HIS A 91 -2.25 -14.27 3.31
C HIS A 91 -2.34 -13.95 4.79
N THR A 92 -2.58 -12.69 5.16
CA THR A 92 -2.72 -12.23 6.54
C THR A 92 -4.20 -12.06 6.88
N PRO A 93 -4.69 -12.64 7.99
CA PRO A 93 -6.05 -12.44 8.43
C PRO A 93 -6.26 -11.01 8.95
N GLY A 94 -7.45 -10.46 8.71
CA GLY A 94 -7.83 -9.14 9.21
C GLY A 94 -7.32 -7.99 8.34
N THR A 95 -7.16 -6.84 8.98
CA THR A 95 -6.84 -5.54 8.41
C THR A 95 -5.61 -4.94 9.09
N MET A 96 -5.08 -3.84 8.55
CA MET A 96 -3.97 -3.14 9.18
C MET A 96 -4.28 -2.66 10.60
N TRP A 97 -5.55 -2.45 10.93
CA TRP A 97 -5.98 -2.00 12.26
C TRP A 97 -5.96 -3.11 13.31
N ASP A 98 -5.88 -4.38 12.89
CA ASP A 98 -5.77 -5.53 13.80
C ASP A 98 -4.32 -5.78 14.25
N PHE A 99 -3.35 -5.05 13.68
CA PHE A 99 -1.94 -5.15 14.05
C PHE A 99 -1.70 -4.57 15.46
N ALA A 100 -1.33 -5.43 16.41
CA ALA A 100 -1.18 -5.08 17.82
C ALA A 100 0.25 -5.26 18.38
N ASN A 101 1.22 -5.69 17.55
CA ASN A 101 2.58 -5.99 17.98
C ASN A 101 3.56 -4.83 17.72
N ALA A 102 3.07 -3.59 17.87
CA ALA A 102 3.86 -2.41 17.59
C ALA A 102 5.05 -2.29 18.54
N VAL A 103 6.23 -1.96 18.01
CA VAL A 103 7.44 -1.69 18.80
C VAL A 103 7.82 -0.22 18.65
N ASP A 104 7.95 0.51 19.76
CA ASP A 104 8.17 1.97 19.78
C ASP A 104 9.38 2.43 18.96
N SER A 105 10.43 1.63 18.88
CA SER A 105 11.64 1.95 18.12
C SER A 105 11.62 1.46 16.67
N TYR A 106 10.52 0.85 16.21
CA TYR A 106 10.39 0.35 14.85
C TYR A 106 9.64 1.34 13.96
N HIS A 107 9.90 1.21 12.67
CA HIS A 107 9.25 1.96 11.62
C HIS A 107 8.46 1.01 10.73
N ARG A 108 7.56 1.57 9.92
CA ARG A 108 6.71 0.80 9.03
C ARG A 108 7.16 0.97 7.59
N TYR A 109 7.04 -0.11 6.83
CA TYR A 109 7.52 -0.16 5.45
C TYR A 109 6.52 -0.89 4.56
N LEU A 110 6.39 -0.39 3.34
CA LEU A 110 5.90 -1.16 2.20
C LEU A 110 7.11 -1.82 1.54
N VAL A 111 7.07 -3.14 1.40
CA VAL A 111 8.10 -3.92 0.71
C VAL A 111 7.48 -4.59 -0.50
N LEU A 112 8.08 -4.37 -1.68
CA LEU A 112 7.67 -4.94 -2.95
C LEU A 112 8.77 -5.84 -3.50
N THR A 113 8.39 -7.01 -4.00
CA THR A 113 9.31 -7.97 -4.61
C THR A 113 8.73 -8.50 -5.92
N THR A 114 9.56 -9.06 -6.80
CA THR A 114 9.15 -9.67 -8.08
C THR A 114 9.43 -11.17 -8.13
N ASP A 115 9.69 -11.78 -6.98
CA ASP A 115 10.01 -13.20 -6.85
C ASP A 115 8.74 -14.06 -6.73
N ALA A 116 8.96 -15.37 -6.68
CA ALA A 116 7.89 -16.36 -6.60
C ALA A 116 7.08 -16.23 -5.29
N PRO A 117 5.84 -16.76 -5.26
CA PRO A 117 5.06 -16.83 -4.04
C PRO A 117 5.83 -17.49 -2.91
N GLN A 118 5.82 -16.86 -1.74
CA GLN A 118 6.46 -17.38 -0.53
C GLN A 118 5.68 -16.90 0.69
N ALA A 119 5.32 -17.84 1.55
CA ALA A 119 4.70 -17.53 2.83
C ALA A 119 5.72 -16.87 3.76
N ILE A 120 5.38 -15.70 4.29
CA ILE A 120 6.18 -14.97 5.27
C ILE A 120 5.42 -14.93 6.58
N THR A 121 6.05 -15.39 7.65
CA THR A 121 5.48 -15.40 8.99
C THR A 121 6.42 -14.67 9.95
N SER A 122 5.90 -13.65 10.62
CA SER A 122 6.60 -12.87 11.64
C SER A 122 5.57 -12.08 12.45
N PRO A 123 5.78 -11.86 13.75
CA PRO A 123 4.90 -11.00 14.54
C PRO A 123 4.89 -9.53 14.06
N HIS A 124 5.87 -9.13 13.25
CA HIS A 124 6.00 -7.78 12.71
C HIS A 124 5.50 -7.65 11.25
N VAL A 125 4.86 -8.69 10.70
CA VAL A 125 4.12 -8.56 9.44
C VAL A 125 2.72 -8.03 9.76
N ILE A 126 2.40 -6.87 9.20
CA ILE A 126 1.09 -6.23 9.25
C ILE A 126 0.18 -6.87 8.19
N LEU A 127 0.71 -7.06 6.97
CA LEU A 127 0.03 -7.73 5.87
C LEU A 127 1.06 -8.32 4.90
N ALA A 128 0.81 -9.50 4.35
CA ALA A 128 1.59 -10.05 3.24
C ALA A 128 0.67 -10.70 2.20
N GLY A 129 0.94 -10.49 0.92
CA GLY A 129 0.14 -11.07 -0.16
C GLY A 129 0.88 -11.19 -1.48
N ASP A 130 0.37 -12.08 -2.34
CA ASP A 130 0.83 -12.21 -3.72
C ASP A 130 0.12 -11.20 -4.61
N LEU A 131 0.88 -10.45 -5.41
CA LEU A 131 0.37 -9.55 -6.43
C LEU A 131 0.10 -10.35 -7.70
N LEU A 132 -1.12 -10.25 -8.21
CA LEU A 132 -1.57 -10.98 -9.40
C LEU A 132 -2.06 -10.02 -10.48
N ALA A 133 -1.90 -10.41 -11.74
CA ALA A 133 -2.50 -9.68 -12.85
C ALA A 133 -4.03 -9.54 -12.69
N LEU A 134 -4.59 -8.46 -13.24
CA LEU A 134 -6.03 -8.17 -13.10
C LEU A 134 -6.90 -9.19 -13.82
N ASP A 135 -6.49 -9.58 -15.03
CA ASP A 135 -7.29 -10.39 -15.95
C ASP A 135 -6.85 -11.87 -15.99
N ALA A 136 -5.81 -12.24 -15.24
CA ALA A 136 -5.26 -13.59 -15.19
C ALA A 136 -4.66 -13.89 -13.81
N ASP A 137 -4.61 -15.16 -13.41
CA ASP A 137 -3.90 -15.61 -12.19
C ASP A 137 -2.37 -15.67 -12.34
N GLU A 138 -1.82 -14.83 -13.21
CA GLU A 138 -0.38 -14.64 -13.35
C GLU A 138 0.17 -13.92 -12.12
N HIS A 139 1.21 -14.49 -11.52
CA HIS A 139 1.92 -13.93 -10.38
C HIS A 139 2.91 -12.85 -10.83
N LEU A 140 2.81 -11.67 -10.25
CA LEU A 140 3.63 -10.50 -10.58
C LEU A 140 4.70 -10.22 -9.52
N GLY A 141 4.55 -10.75 -8.31
CA GLY A 141 5.41 -10.43 -7.18
C GLY A 141 4.69 -10.50 -5.85
N ARG A 142 5.28 -9.92 -4.81
CA ARG A 142 4.68 -9.88 -3.46
C ARG A 142 4.66 -8.46 -2.93
N ALA A 143 3.67 -8.18 -2.08
CA ALA A 143 3.60 -6.95 -1.31
C ALA A 143 3.51 -7.30 0.17
N LEU A 144 4.36 -6.66 0.97
CA LEU A 144 4.35 -6.77 2.41
C LEU A 144 4.23 -5.39 3.05
N LEU A 145 3.45 -5.31 4.12
CA LEU A 145 3.45 -4.23 5.09
C LEU A 145 4.05 -4.78 6.36
N VAL A 146 5.13 -4.18 6.82
CA VAL A 146 5.90 -4.70 7.96
C VAL A 146 6.29 -3.57 8.91
N GLU A 147 6.51 -3.93 10.17
CA GLU A 147 7.34 -3.16 11.09
C GLU A 147 8.76 -3.73 11.15
N ALA A 148 9.75 -2.86 11.16
CA ALA A 148 11.16 -3.23 11.28
C ALA A 148 11.98 -2.06 11.87
N PRO A 149 13.14 -2.31 12.50
CA PRO A 149 13.98 -1.23 13.02
C PRO A 149 14.60 -0.37 11.90
N THR A 150 14.82 -0.93 10.71
CA THR A 150 15.41 -0.23 9.55
C THR A 150 14.82 -0.75 8.24
N ALA A 151 15.06 -0.04 7.13
CA ALA A 151 14.67 -0.47 5.79
C ALA A 151 15.37 -1.78 5.38
N GLU A 152 16.64 -1.98 5.78
CA GLU A 152 17.37 -3.23 5.52
C GLU A 152 16.73 -4.40 6.27
N ALA A 153 16.35 -4.22 7.54
CA ALA A 153 15.64 -5.25 8.28
C ALA A 153 14.26 -5.56 7.67
N ALA A 154 13.58 -4.57 7.10
CA ALA A 154 12.34 -4.78 6.35
C ALA A 154 12.58 -5.57 5.05
N ALA A 155 13.66 -5.28 4.32
CA ALA A 155 14.07 -6.03 3.13
C ALA A 155 14.37 -7.50 3.48
N ASP A 156 15.13 -7.73 4.55
CA ASP A 156 15.49 -9.08 5.02
C ASP A 156 14.25 -9.91 5.39
N LEU A 157 13.24 -9.28 6.02
CA LEU A 157 11.96 -9.93 6.35
C LEU A 157 11.22 -10.46 5.11
N ALA A 158 11.38 -9.82 3.95
CA ALA A 158 10.75 -10.29 2.72
C ALA A 158 11.37 -11.61 2.21
N GLN A 159 12.58 -11.95 2.65
CA GLN A 159 13.32 -13.15 2.24
C GLN A 159 13.49 -13.26 0.72
N ALA A 160 13.58 -12.12 0.03
CA ALA A 160 13.80 -12.04 -1.40
C ALA A 160 15.25 -11.62 -1.71
N ALA A 161 15.76 -12.01 -2.88
CA ALA A 161 17.07 -11.56 -3.34
C ALA A 161 17.10 -10.03 -3.63
N LEU A 162 15.98 -9.48 -4.08
CA LEU A 162 15.78 -8.06 -4.34
C LEU A 162 14.42 -7.63 -3.77
N ALA A 163 14.43 -6.53 -3.04
CA ALA A 163 13.25 -5.93 -2.45
C ALA A 163 13.31 -4.42 -2.63
N ASP A 164 12.21 -3.83 -3.09
CA ASP A 164 12.00 -2.38 -3.17
C ASP A 164 11.25 -1.95 -1.90
N VAL A 165 11.92 -1.17 -1.05
CA VAL A 165 11.46 -0.83 0.30
C VAL A 165 11.14 0.66 0.38
N HIS A 166 9.93 0.96 0.82
CA HIS A 166 9.42 2.32 0.97
C HIS A 166 9.02 2.56 2.42
N PRO A 167 9.52 3.61 3.10
CA PRO A 167 8.93 4.08 4.34
C PRO A 167 7.44 4.29 4.16
N TRP A 168 6.64 3.79 5.10
CA TRP A 168 5.18 3.81 5.02
C TRP A 168 4.60 3.97 6.42
N THR A 169 3.39 4.50 6.56
CA THR A 169 2.71 4.57 7.86
C THR A 169 1.21 4.39 7.71
N PHE A 170 0.53 3.99 8.79
CA PHE A 170 -0.93 3.86 8.79
C PHE A 170 -1.61 5.15 8.37
N GLY A 171 -2.34 5.11 7.27
CA GLY A 171 -3.16 6.22 6.80
C GLY A 171 -4.46 6.38 7.58
N GLY A 172 -5.11 7.52 7.36
CA GLY A 172 -6.35 7.90 8.01
C GLY A 172 -6.41 9.42 8.18
N ARG A 173 -7.53 9.92 8.69
CA ARG A 173 -7.61 11.32 9.13
C ARG A 173 -6.74 11.47 10.38
N ARG A 174 -5.70 12.28 10.29
CA ARG A 174 -4.84 12.67 11.41
C ARG A 174 -4.86 14.19 11.53
#